data_AF-A0A813JHJ8-F1
#
_entry.id   AF-A0A813JHJ8-F1
#
_cell.length_a   1.000
_cell.length_b   1.000
_cell.length_c   1.000
_cell.angle_alpha   90.00
_cell.angle_beta   90.00
_cell.angle_gamma   90.00
#
_symmetry.space_group_name_H-M   'P 1'
#
loop_
_entity.id
_entity.type
_entity.pdbx_description
1 polymer ?
#
loop_
_entity_poly.entity_id
_entity_poly.type
_entity_poly.pdbx_seq_one_letter_code
_entity_poly.pdbx_strand_id
1 'polypeptide(L)'
;MVGPKGTDIRFKHDLDQVCARLLLPYKDCTVSLKEFLRPDAKLREVVTGRQLLWEVKEDEDHIKAGYLRIEQIVRINLANAEKVLELYKPFLFLLDEEERVSSFLEEPAKTREDFSAYVQHLQDTVAKLNEQCPNLLRMQMMRVDCLDVNKKLVQCSQECVAKLLRSLSTRNQDRNGRLVKQFEHLNARITRQPNNEDQLVELEVAIENAASTEMPKLVNEYNDIKEWLYLTWDLDHMLEDDDYKAIYAASEWKNYATKIADRDNDLKEDRMRIEGKLVERRTHFQDELTGLVNKVGKFKDKGSVRMLEDCLNEIKKQLAAAMAMAIDSPWSDKRS
;
A
#
# COMPACT_ATOMS: atom_id res chain seq x y z
N MET A 1 7.86 -14.02 27.92
CA MET A 1 6.50 -13.70 28.36
C MET A 1 6.17 -12.30 27.88
N VAL A 2 4.97 -12.14 27.31
CA VAL A 2 4.49 -10.92 26.65
C VAL A 2 4.30 -9.78 27.65
N GLY A 3 4.77 -8.58 27.30
CA GLY A 3 4.37 -7.28 27.88
C GLY A 3 5.53 -6.41 28.41
N PRO A 4 5.46 -5.06 28.25
CA PRO A 4 4.23 -4.31 28.07
C PRO A 4 4.07 -3.67 26.68
N LYS A 5 2.82 -3.60 26.22
CA LYS A 5 2.31 -2.36 25.64
C LYS A 5 2.42 -1.33 26.76
N GLY A 6 3.48 -0.54 26.76
CA GLY A 6 3.77 0.39 27.82
C GLY A 6 4.55 1.55 27.23
N THR A 7 3.99 2.74 27.36
CA THR A 7 4.55 4.02 26.93
C THR A 7 5.89 4.38 27.61
N ASP A 8 6.39 3.53 28.51
CA ASP A 8 7.51 3.82 29.39
C ASP A 8 8.59 2.74 29.31
N ILE A 9 9.84 3.18 29.26
CA ILE A 9 11.02 2.32 29.40
C ILE A 9 11.40 2.24 30.89
N ARG A 10 11.55 1.03 31.42
CA ARG A 10 11.86 0.79 32.84
C ARG A 10 12.93 -0.29 32.99
N PHE A 11 13.66 -0.24 34.10
CA PHE A 11 14.58 -1.33 34.45
C PHE A 11 13.81 -2.61 34.78
N LYS A 12 14.39 -3.75 34.40
CA LYS A 12 13.86 -5.08 34.73
C LYS A 12 13.83 -5.34 36.23
N HIS A 13 14.81 -4.82 36.95
CA HIS A 13 14.92 -4.92 38.40
C HIS A 13 14.73 -3.54 39.00
N ASP A 14 13.95 -3.50 40.07
CA ASP A 14 13.77 -2.28 40.86
C ASP A 14 15.11 -1.87 41.51
N LEU A 15 15.39 -0.56 41.51
CA LEU A 15 16.67 -0.03 41.96
C LEU A 15 16.85 -0.24 43.47
N ASP A 16 15.76 -0.21 44.25
CA ASP A 16 15.79 -0.49 45.69
C ASP A 16 16.18 -1.95 45.98
N GLN A 17 15.70 -2.88 45.16
CA GLN A 17 16.09 -4.29 45.27
C GLN A 17 17.58 -4.50 44.93
N VAL A 18 18.08 -3.77 43.94
CA VAL A 18 19.51 -3.81 43.57
C VAL A 18 20.35 -3.22 44.70
N CYS A 19 19.92 -2.11 45.30
CA CYS A 19 20.57 -1.49 46.45
C CYS A 19 20.69 -2.49 47.63
N ALA A 20 19.57 -3.12 48.01
CA ALA A 20 19.55 -4.11 49.08
C ALA A 20 20.49 -5.30 48.82
N ARG A 21 20.56 -5.77 47.57
CA ARG A 21 21.46 -6.86 47.16
C ARG A 21 22.94 -6.45 47.22
N LEU A 22 23.28 -5.22 46.85
CA LEU A 22 24.66 -4.71 46.91
C LEU A 22 25.13 -4.48 48.35
N LEU A 23 24.21 -4.25 49.29
CA LEU A 23 24.51 -4.07 50.71
C LEU A 23 24.61 -5.40 51.48
N LEU A 24 24.10 -6.49 50.91
CA LEU A 24 24.11 -7.81 51.55
C LEU A 24 25.53 -8.32 51.88
N PRO A 25 26.54 -8.24 50.98
CA PRO A 25 27.89 -8.71 51.28
C PRO A 25 28.53 -8.00 52.48
N TYR A 26 28.21 -6.73 52.72
CA TYR A 26 28.72 -6.02 53.90
C TYR A 26 28.14 -6.60 55.19
N LYS A 27 26.84 -6.91 55.20
CA LYS A 27 26.19 -7.59 56.33
C LYS A 27 26.76 -9.01 56.50
N ASP A 28 26.93 -9.74 55.41
CA ASP A 28 27.48 -11.10 55.43
C ASP A 28 28.92 -11.12 55.95
N CYS A 29 29.74 -10.11 55.65
CA CYS A 29 31.07 -9.94 56.24
C CYS A 29 31.00 -9.79 57.76
N THR A 30 30.10 -8.98 58.28
CA THR A 30 29.93 -8.82 59.75
C THR A 30 29.45 -10.10 60.42
N VAL A 31 28.60 -10.89 59.75
CA VAL A 31 28.15 -12.19 60.25
C VAL A 31 29.30 -13.21 60.21
N SER A 32 30.11 -13.22 59.15
CA SER A 32 31.23 -14.16 58.97
C SER A 32 32.38 -13.94 59.95
N LEU A 33 32.47 -12.75 60.55
CA LEU A 33 33.46 -12.42 61.58
C LEU A 33 33.01 -12.85 62.99
N LYS A 34 31.78 -13.35 63.15
CA LYS A 34 31.32 -13.96 64.40
C LYS A 34 32.05 -15.30 64.58
N GLU A 35 32.39 -15.63 65.83
CA GLU A 35 33.01 -16.93 66.20
C GLU A 35 34.39 -17.21 65.60
N PHE A 36 35.17 -16.17 65.26
CA PHE A 36 36.52 -16.36 64.75
C PHE A 36 37.47 -16.87 65.85
N LEU A 37 38.04 -18.07 65.66
CA LEU A 37 39.01 -18.65 66.60
C LEU A 37 40.31 -17.85 66.62
N ARG A 38 40.88 -17.65 67.81
CA ARG A 38 42.20 -17.02 67.92
C ARG A 38 43.31 -17.96 67.45
N PRO A 39 44.42 -17.43 66.90
CA PRO A 39 45.57 -18.26 66.52
C PRO A 39 46.14 -19.07 67.70
N ASP A 40 46.07 -18.52 68.92
CA ASP A 40 46.54 -19.16 70.15
C ASP A 40 45.54 -20.15 70.76
N ALA A 41 44.29 -20.22 70.27
CA ALA A 41 43.27 -21.13 70.80
C ALA A 41 43.60 -22.62 70.60
N LYS A 42 44.53 -22.94 69.69
CA LYS A 42 45.05 -24.30 69.45
C LYS A 42 46.39 -24.59 70.14
N LEU A 43 46.99 -23.60 70.80
CA LEU A 43 48.23 -23.78 71.54
C LEU A 43 47.93 -24.34 72.94
N ARG A 44 48.77 -25.25 73.44
CA ARG A 44 48.58 -25.94 74.73
C ARG A 44 48.55 -25.00 75.93
N GLU A 45 49.18 -23.84 75.82
CA GLU A 45 49.17 -22.79 76.84
C GLU A 45 48.34 -21.62 76.32
N VAL A 46 47.09 -21.58 76.75
CA VAL A 46 46.17 -20.48 76.46
C VAL A 46 46.66 -19.26 77.24
N VAL A 47 47.44 -18.39 76.59
CA VAL A 47 48.06 -17.19 77.19
C VAL A 47 47.02 -16.23 77.77
N THR A 48 45.79 -16.28 77.26
CA THR A 48 44.65 -15.51 77.74
C THR A 48 43.42 -16.39 77.67
N GLY A 49 42.64 -16.54 78.75
CA GLY A 49 41.52 -17.50 78.88
C GLY A 49 40.31 -17.33 77.93
N ARG A 50 40.51 -16.77 76.73
CA ARG A 50 39.51 -16.58 75.67
C ARG A 50 39.95 -17.35 74.41
N GLN A 51 39.03 -18.13 73.85
CA GLN A 51 39.27 -18.95 72.65
C GLN A 51 38.90 -18.24 71.34
N LEU A 52 38.06 -17.19 71.41
CA LEU A 52 37.57 -16.43 70.26
C LEU A 52 38.18 -15.02 70.20
N LEU A 53 38.30 -14.49 68.99
CA LEU A 53 38.58 -13.08 68.74
C LEU A 53 37.40 -12.23 69.21
N TRP A 54 37.64 -10.93 69.35
CA TRP A 54 36.56 -9.99 69.67
C TRP A 54 35.55 -9.97 68.52
N GLU A 55 34.29 -10.27 68.84
CA GLU A 55 33.20 -10.20 67.88
C GLU A 55 32.95 -8.75 67.47
N VAL A 56 32.76 -8.56 66.17
CA VAL A 56 32.32 -7.30 65.59
C VAL A 56 30.79 -7.35 65.53
N LYS A 57 30.12 -6.54 66.34
CA LYS A 57 28.65 -6.45 66.36
C LYS A 57 28.16 -5.44 65.33
N GLU A 58 27.02 -5.74 64.72
CA GLU A 58 26.32 -4.84 63.80
C GLU A 58 25.93 -3.51 64.48
N ASP A 59 25.82 -3.52 65.81
CA ASP A 59 25.44 -2.35 66.59
C ASP A 59 26.56 -1.34 66.82
N GLU A 60 27.81 -1.70 66.52
CA GLU A 60 28.97 -0.84 66.74
C GLU A 60 28.95 0.39 65.83
N ASP A 61 29.26 1.56 66.40
CA ASP A 61 29.14 2.85 65.70
C ASP A 61 29.93 2.90 64.40
N HIS A 62 31.13 2.30 64.37
CA HIS A 62 31.98 2.27 63.17
C HIS A 62 31.43 1.34 62.07
N ILE A 63 30.72 0.27 62.44
CA ILE A 63 30.06 -0.63 61.49
C ILE A 63 28.82 0.02 60.90
N LYS A 64 28.02 0.70 61.73
CA LYS A 64 26.87 1.51 61.29
C LYS A 64 27.31 2.66 60.37
N ALA A 65 28.36 3.39 60.75
CA ALA A 65 28.92 4.46 59.93
C ALA A 65 29.44 3.94 58.57
N GLY A 66 30.10 2.77 58.57
CA GLY A 66 30.54 2.09 57.35
C GLY A 66 29.38 1.68 56.45
N TYR A 67 28.32 1.10 57.03
CA TYR A 67 27.11 0.72 56.29
C TYR A 67 26.45 1.93 55.61
N LEU A 68 26.21 3.00 56.38
CA LEU A 68 25.59 4.23 55.86
C LEU A 68 26.43 4.85 54.73
N ARG A 69 27.76 4.82 54.86
CA ARG A 69 28.66 5.32 53.82
C ARG A 69 28.56 4.50 52.54
N ILE A 70 28.54 3.17 52.63
CA ILE A 70 28.41 2.28 51.46
C ILE A 70 27.03 2.47 50.82
N GLU A 71 25.98 2.53 51.63
CA GLU A 71 24.61 2.79 51.15
C GLU A 71 24.54 4.11 50.39
N GLN A 72 25.13 5.18 50.92
CA GLN A 72 25.18 6.47 50.24
C GLN A 72 25.89 6.37 48.88
N ILE A 73 27.03 5.67 48.81
CA ILE A 73 27.77 5.45 47.56
C ILE A 73 26.92 4.67 46.55
N VAL A 74 26.28 3.58 46.99
CA VAL A 74 25.41 2.75 46.13
C VAL A 74 24.23 3.56 45.60
N ARG A 75 23.54 4.32 46.45
CA ARG A 75 22.41 5.18 46.05
C ARG A 75 22.81 6.24 45.02
N ILE A 76 23.96 6.90 45.20
CA ILE A 76 24.48 7.87 44.21
C ILE A 76 24.72 7.20 42.86
N ASN A 77 25.30 5.99 42.85
CA ASN A 77 25.55 5.26 41.61
C ASN A 77 24.25 4.78 40.94
N LEU A 78 23.25 4.33 41.71
CA LEU A 78 21.93 3.95 41.19
C LEU A 78 21.18 5.14 40.60
N ALA A 79 21.23 6.32 41.25
CA ALA A 79 20.64 7.54 40.71
C ALA A 79 21.30 7.97 39.38
N ASN A 80 22.60 7.70 39.20
CA ASN A 80 23.26 7.93 37.92
C ASN A 80 22.82 6.91 36.86
N ALA A 81 22.55 5.66 37.25
CA ALA A 81 22.01 4.67 36.34
C ALA A 81 20.59 5.04 35.88
N GLU A 82 19.77 5.61 36.76
CA GLU A 82 18.44 6.11 36.43
C GLU A 82 18.45 7.18 35.33
N LYS A 83 19.47 8.05 35.32
CA LYS A 83 19.67 9.05 34.25
C LYS A 83 19.85 8.43 32.86
N VAL A 84 20.19 7.14 32.75
CA VAL A 84 20.24 6.45 31.47
C VAL A 84 18.87 6.41 30.80
N LEU A 85 17.77 6.37 31.58
CA LEU A 85 16.41 6.41 31.03
C LEU A 85 16.11 7.73 30.30
N GLU A 86 16.75 8.83 30.73
CA GLU A 86 16.60 10.15 30.09
C GLU A 86 17.09 10.16 28.63
N LEU A 87 18.09 9.32 28.31
CA LEU A 87 18.62 9.20 26.95
C LEU A 87 17.55 8.69 25.96
N TYR A 88 16.57 7.94 26.46
CA TYR A 88 15.54 7.32 25.62
C TYR A 88 14.28 8.17 25.48
N LYS A 89 14.11 9.22 26.29
CA LYS A 89 12.92 10.10 26.23
C LYS A 89 12.61 10.63 24.82
N PRO A 90 13.59 11.07 24.00
CA PRO A 90 13.32 11.55 22.65
C PRO A 90 12.78 10.47 21.71
N PHE A 91 12.96 9.19 22.04
CA PHE A 91 12.62 8.05 21.17
C PHE A 91 11.36 7.29 21.62
N LEU A 92 10.74 7.69 22.74
CA LEU A 92 9.54 7.03 23.29
C LEU A 92 8.37 7.03 22.31
N PHE A 93 8.26 8.07 21.48
CA PHE A 93 7.18 8.17 20.49
C PHE A 93 7.15 6.98 19.52
N LEU A 94 8.29 6.33 19.26
CA LEU A 94 8.37 5.14 18.39
C LEU A 94 7.51 3.98 18.90
N LEU A 95 7.18 3.93 20.19
CA LEU A 95 6.34 2.88 20.77
C LEU A 95 4.86 3.03 20.37
N ASP A 96 4.39 4.25 20.14
CA ASP A 96 3.00 4.57 19.76
C ASP A 96 2.88 4.98 18.27
N GLU A 97 4.00 4.98 17.55
CA GLU A 97 4.07 5.49 16.18
C GLU A 97 3.22 4.67 15.19
N GLU A 98 2.92 3.42 15.51
CA GLU A 98 2.07 2.57 14.66
C GLU A 98 0.65 3.16 14.46
N GLU A 99 0.08 3.78 15.51
CA GLU A 99 -1.23 4.43 15.43
C GLU A 99 -1.16 5.67 14.53
N ARG A 100 -0.08 6.45 14.66
CA ARG A 100 0.14 7.68 13.88
C ARG A 100 0.38 7.37 12.39
N VAL A 101 1.12 6.30 12.10
CA VAL A 101 1.28 5.76 10.74
C VAL A 101 -0.07 5.34 10.17
N SER A 102 -0.92 4.69 10.97
CA SER A 102 -2.25 4.26 10.52
C SER A 102 -3.12 5.47 10.17
N SER A 103 -3.17 6.49 11.02
CA SER A 103 -3.87 7.75 10.72
C SER A 103 -3.30 8.47 9.50
N PHE A 104 -1.98 8.48 9.33
CA PHE A 104 -1.34 9.08 8.16
C PHE A 104 -1.76 8.40 6.85
N LEU A 105 -1.93 7.08 6.86
CA LEU A 105 -2.35 6.29 5.70
C LEU A 105 -3.84 6.48 5.35
N GLU A 106 -4.69 6.84 6.31
CA GLU A 106 -6.11 7.12 6.07
C GLU A 106 -6.34 8.44 5.34
N GLU A 107 -5.38 9.38 5.40
CA GLU A 107 -5.51 10.69 4.75
C GLU A 107 -5.28 10.59 3.22
N PRO A 108 -6.30 10.87 2.39
CA PRO A 108 -6.22 10.62 0.93
C PRO A 108 -5.33 11.60 0.16
N ALA A 109 -4.91 12.71 0.78
CA ALA A 109 -4.28 13.85 0.12
C ALA A 109 -2.74 13.90 0.24
N LYS A 110 -2.09 12.82 0.69
CA LYS A 110 -0.63 12.81 0.89
C LYS A 110 0.14 12.77 -0.43
N THR A 111 1.16 13.62 -0.51
CA THR A 111 2.08 13.74 -1.66
C THR A 111 3.27 12.80 -1.54
N ARG A 112 4.02 12.62 -2.64
CA ARG A 112 5.26 11.83 -2.66
C ARG A 112 6.29 12.35 -1.65
N GLU A 113 6.41 13.67 -1.54
CA GLU A 113 7.32 14.34 -0.62
C GLU A 113 6.96 14.04 0.84
N ASP A 114 5.65 14.00 1.17
CA ASP A 114 5.20 13.65 2.53
C ASP A 114 5.63 12.23 2.92
N PHE A 115 5.47 11.26 2.02
CA PHE A 115 5.92 9.88 2.26
C PHE A 115 7.44 9.80 2.42
N SER A 116 8.20 10.46 1.53
CA SER A 116 9.65 10.49 1.60
C SER A 116 10.13 11.10 2.91
N ALA A 117 9.59 12.26 3.29
CA ALA A 117 9.97 12.97 4.50
C ALA A 117 9.65 12.14 5.75
N TYR A 118 8.51 11.44 5.77
CA TYR A 118 8.13 10.64 6.93
C TYR A 118 9.01 9.40 7.09
N VAL A 119 9.30 8.69 6.00
CA VAL A 119 10.22 7.53 6.03
C VAL A 119 11.63 7.98 6.43
N GLN A 120 12.14 9.08 5.86
CA GLN A 120 13.44 9.64 6.23
C GLN A 120 13.48 10.04 7.71
N HIS A 121 12.44 10.68 8.23
CA HIS A 121 12.36 11.02 9.65
C HIS A 121 12.50 9.80 10.57
N LEU A 122 11.84 8.68 10.22
CA LEU A 122 11.95 7.43 10.98
C LEU A 122 13.35 6.82 10.88
N GLN A 123 13.95 6.81 9.69
CA GLN A 123 15.30 6.31 9.46
C GLN A 123 16.36 7.15 10.18
N ASP A 124 16.25 8.48 10.13
CA ASP A 124 17.11 9.42 10.83
C ASP A 124 17.00 9.28 12.35
N THR A 125 15.79 8.99 12.84
CA THR A 125 15.56 8.72 14.27
C THR A 125 16.30 7.46 14.70
N VAL A 126 16.26 6.39 13.88
CA VAL A 126 17.01 5.16 14.14
C VAL A 126 18.51 5.39 14.07
N ALA A 127 19.00 6.19 13.11
CA ALA A 127 20.40 6.56 13.01
C ALA A 127 20.87 7.29 14.29
N LYS A 128 20.12 8.30 14.73
CA LYS A 128 20.38 9.03 15.98
C LYS A 128 20.36 8.12 17.21
N LEU A 129 19.43 7.17 17.27
CA LEU A 129 19.37 6.18 18.35
C LEU A 129 20.64 5.32 18.38
N ASN A 130 21.10 4.82 17.24
CA ASN A 130 22.31 4.01 17.17
C ASN A 130 23.58 4.79 17.53
N GLU A 131 23.64 6.09 17.23
CA GLU A 131 24.76 6.96 17.60
C GLU A 131 24.76 7.35 19.08
N GLN A 132 23.59 7.68 19.65
CA GLN A 132 23.47 8.25 20.99
C GLN A 132 23.29 7.19 22.09
N CYS A 133 22.73 6.02 21.75
CA CYS A 133 22.34 4.99 22.70
C CYS A 133 23.14 3.70 22.49
N PRO A 134 24.33 3.55 23.10
CA PRO A 134 25.10 2.31 22.99
C PRO A 134 24.38 1.15 23.66
N ASN A 135 24.54 -0.06 23.12
CA ASN A 135 23.92 -1.28 23.66
C ASN A 135 24.35 -1.60 25.10
N LEU A 136 25.50 -1.07 25.52
CA LEU A 136 26.09 -1.34 26.81
C LEU A 136 26.68 -0.09 27.42
N LEU A 137 26.15 0.32 28.57
CA LEU A 137 26.67 1.45 29.33
C LEU A 137 27.41 0.94 30.55
N ARG A 138 28.74 1.11 30.55
CA ARG A 138 29.59 0.75 31.68
C ARG A 138 29.69 1.94 32.64
N MET A 139 29.27 1.72 33.87
CA MET A 139 29.36 2.70 34.96
C MET A 139 30.36 2.21 36.01
N GLN A 140 30.56 2.99 37.08
CA GLN A 140 31.56 2.70 38.11
C GLN A 140 31.26 1.41 38.87
N MET A 141 30.02 1.20 39.29
CA MET A 141 29.60 0.03 40.09
C MET A 141 28.76 -0.99 39.32
N MET A 142 28.21 -0.61 38.18
CA MET A 142 27.24 -1.43 37.45
C MET A 142 27.37 -1.26 35.94
N ARG A 143 26.73 -2.17 35.23
CA ARG A 143 26.59 -2.14 33.78
C ARG A 143 25.12 -2.14 33.44
N VAL A 144 24.68 -1.17 32.65
CA VAL A 144 23.31 -1.14 32.14
C VAL A 144 23.32 -1.80 30.77
N ASP A 145 22.48 -2.83 30.62
CA ASP A 145 22.27 -3.51 29.35
C ASP A 145 21.07 -2.86 28.65
N CYS A 146 21.35 -2.25 27.50
CA CYS A 146 20.37 -1.51 26.70
C CYS A 146 20.00 -2.24 25.41
N LEU A 147 20.58 -3.42 25.16
CA LEU A 147 20.44 -4.16 23.90
C LEU A 147 18.98 -4.39 23.53
N ASP A 148 18.17 -4.86 24.48
CA ASP A 148 16.77 -5.23 24.23
C ASP A 148 15.90 -4.01 23.92
N VAL A 149 16.15 -2.88 24.61
CA VAL A 149 15.43 -1.62 24.38
C VAL A 149 15.79 -1.04 23.01
N ASN A 150 17.08 -0.99 22.68
CA ASN A 150 17.56 -0.52 21.37
C ASN A 150 16.95 -1.36 20.24
N LYS A 151 17.04 -2.69 20.34
CA LYS A 151 16.45 -3.60 19.36
C LYS A 151 14.96 -3.37 19.21
N LYS A 152 14.23 -3.18 20.31
CA LYS A 152 12.77 -2.98 20.24
C LYS A 152 12.40 -1.66 19.57
N LEU A 153 13.09 -0.56 19.89
CA LEU A 153 12.83 0.75 19.27
C LEU A 153 13.16 0.75 17.77
N VAL A 154 14.29 0.13 17.39
CA VAL A 154 14.65 -0.05 15.97
C VAL A 154 13.59 -0.90 15.25
N GLN A 155 13.16 -2.00 15.87
CA GLN A 155 12.11 -2.86 15.31
C GLN A 155 10.80 -2.09 15.10
N CYS A 156 10.35 -1.31 16.09
CA CYS A 156 9.12 -0.51 15.95
C CYS A 156 9.20 0.48 14.78
N SER A 157 10.33 1.16 14.61
CA SER A 157 10.56 2.05 13.46
C SER A 157 10.56 1.29 12.12
N GLN A 158 11.24 0.14 12.06
CA GLN A 158 11.28 -0.70 10.85
C GLN A 158 9.90 -1.24 10.47
N GLU A 159 9.11 -1.67 11.46
CA GLU A 159 7.72 -2.12 11.27
C GLU A 159 6.84 -0.98 10.72
N CYS A 160 7.00 0.25 11.24
CA CYS A 160 6.30 1.44 10.76
C CYS A 160 6.67 1.77 9.30
N VAL A 161 7.97 1.78 8.97
CA VAL A 161 8.46 2.02 7.60
C VAL A 161 7.93 0.94 6.65
N ALA A 162 8.01 -0.34 7.04
CA ALA A 162 7.51 -1.45 6.23
C ALA A 162 6.00 -1.32 5.97
N LYS A 163 5.22 -0.90 6.97
CA LYS A 163 3.77 -0.67 6.84
C LYS A 163 3.46 0.47 5.87
N LEU A 164 4.19 1.59 5.94
CA LEU A 164 4.06 2.72 5.00
C LEU A 164 4.34 2.28 3.56
N LEU A 165 5.48 1.62 3.34
CA LEU A 165 5.91 1.21 2.00
C LEU A 165 5.01 0.12 1.41
N ARG A 166 4.57 -0.85 2.22
CA ARG A 166 3.62 -1.89 1.77
C ARG A 166 2.28 -1.28 1.37
N SER A 167 1.77 -0.33 2.16
CA SER A 167 0.52 0.37 1.82
C SER A 167 0.65 1.15 0.51
N LEU A 168 1.80 1.80 0.29
CA LEU A 168 2.10 2.47 -0.98
C LEU A 168 2.14 1.50 -2.16
N SER A 169 2.79 0.33 -1.99
CA SER A 169 2.83 -0.71 -3.03
C SER A 169 1.42 -1.20 -3.39
N THR A 170 0.60 -1.53 -2.38
CA THR A 170 -0.79 -1.94 -2.59
C THR A 170 -1.61 -0.85 -3.30
N ARG A 171 -1.43 0.43 -2.94
CA ARG A 171 -2.08 1.54 -3.64
C ARG A 171 -1.66 1.61 -5.11
N ASN A 172 -0.37 1.43 -5.41
CA ASN A 172 0.12 1.42 -6.79
C ASN A 172 -0.41 0.21 -7.58
N GLN A 173 -0.50 -0.96 -6.95
CA GLN A 173 -1.08 -2.17 -7.54
C GLN A 173 -2.55 -1.94 -7.92
N ASP A 174 -3.35 -1.37 -7.00
CA ASP A 174 -4.75 -1.03 -7.25
C ASP A 174 -4.91 -0.01 -8.39
N ARG A 175 -4.05 1.00 -8.43
CA ARG A 175 -4.04 2.01 -9.51
C ARG A 175 -3.69 1.39 -10.85
N ASN A 176 -2.67 0.53 -10.91
CA ASN A 176 -2.33 -0.23 -12.11
C ASN A 176 -3.51 -1.09 -12.58
N GLY A 177 -4.18 -1.81 -11.66
CA GLY A 177 -5.34 -2.62 -11.99
C GLY A 177 -6.53 -1.81 -12.53
N ARG A 178 -6.78 -0.61 -12.00
CA ARG A 178 -7.80 0.31 -12.53
C ARG A 178 -7.43 0.84 -13.91
N LEU A 179 -6.16 1.22 -14.08
CA LEU A 179 -5.64 1.73 -15.35
C LEU A 179 -5.73 0.69 -16.47
N VAL A 180 -5.38 -0.57 -16.19
CA VAL A 180 -5.54 -1.69 -17.14
C VAL A 180 -6.99 -1.82 -17.59
N LYS A 181 -7.95 -1.82 -16.66
CA LYS A 181 -9.39 -1.89 -16.99
C LYS A 181 -9.86 -0.70 -17.84
N GLN A 182 -9.34 0.49 -17.60
CA GLN A 182 -9.66 1.67 -18.41
C GLN A 182 -9.13 1.53 -19.84
N PHE A 183 -7.91 1.01 -20.02
CA PHE A 183 -7.38 0.68 -21.34
C PHE A 183 -8.19 -0.41 -22.05
N GLU A 184 -8.59 -1.47 -21.34
CA GLU A 184 -9.44 -2.53 -21.90
C GLU A 184 -10.80 -2.01 -22.34
N HIS A 185 -11.43 -1.15 -21.54
CA HIS A 185 -12.71 -0.52 -21.89
C HIS A 185 -12.59 0.40 -23.10
N LEU A 186 -11.52 1.23 -23.15
CA LEU A 186 -11.21 2.06 -24.30
C LEU A 186 -11.05 1.21 -25.56
N ASN A 187 -10.25 0.14 -25.46
CA ASN A 187 -10.01 -0.79 -26.56
C ASN A 187 -11.30 -1.46 -27.05
N ALA A 188 -12.13 -1.98 -26.15
CA ALA A 188 -13.39 -2.61 -26.51
C ALA A 188 -14.33 -1.65 -27.27
N ARG A 189 -14.33 -0.36 -26.90
CA ARG A 189 -15.14 0.67 -27.57
C ARG A 189 -14.65 0.96 -28.99
N ILE A 190 -13.34 1.12 -29.20
CA ILE A 190 -12.76 1.47 -30.51
C ILE A 190 -12.72 0.28 -31.49
N THR A 191 -12.63 -0.95 -30.98
CA THR A 191 -12.59 -2.16 -31.84
C THR A 191 -13.98 -2.63 -32.28
N ARG A 192 -15.05 -1.94 -31.87
CA ARG A 192 -16.40 -2.30 -32.27
C ARG A 192 -16.57 -2.12 -33.79
N GLN A 193 -17.19 -3.10 -34.45
CA GLN A 193 -17.50 -3.00 -35.87
C GLN A 193 -18.84 -2.26 -36.07
N PRO A 194 -18.88 -1.19 -36.89
CA PRO A 194 -20.12 -0.47 -37.18
C PRO A 194 -20.97 -1.26 -38.19
N ASN A 195 -22.29 -1.28 -37.98
CA ASN A 195 -23.23 -1.97 -38.86
C ASN A 195 -24.08 -1.04 -39.72
N ASN A 196 -24.15 0.24 -39.37
CA ASN A 196 -24.89 1.29 -40.05
C ASN A 196 -24.09 2.60 -40.02
N GLU A 197 -24.55 3.58 -40.80
CA GLU A 197 -23.90 4.89 -40.96
C GLU A 197 -23.82 5.66 -39.62
N ASP A 198 -24.89 5.65 -38.84
CA ASP A 198 -24.91 6.29 -37.51
C ASP A 198 -23.82 5.73 -36.59
N GLN A 199 -23.67 4.40 -36.51
CA GLN A 199 -22.61 3.78 -35.69
C GLN A 199 -21.21 4.04 -36.24
N LEU A 200 -21.06 4.24 -37.56
CA LEU A 200 -19.77 4.58 -38.15
C LEU A 200 -19.34 5.98 -37.71
N VAL A 201 -20.24 6.96 -37.79
CA VAL A 201 -19.97 8.34 -37.35
C VAL A 201 -19.69 8.39 -35.85
N GLU A 202 -20.49 7.69 -35.04
CA GLU A 202 -20.24 7.58 -33.59
C GLU A 202 -18.85 6.97 -33.29
N LEU A 203 -18.43 5.96 -34.04
CA LEU A 203 -17.15 5.31 -33.87
C LEU A 203 -15.97 6.21 -34.28
N GLU A 204 -16.11 6.96 -35.37
CA GLU A 204 -15.12 7.95 -35.82
C GLU A 204 -14.88 9.01 -34.74
N VAL A 205 -15.96 9.58 -34.19
CA VAL A 205 -15.88 10.54 -33.07
C VAL A 205 -15.26 9.90 -31.82
N ALA A 206 -15.59 8.64 -31.52
CA ALA A 206 -15.04 7.93 -30.38
C ALA A 206 -13.52 7.67 -30.53
N ILE A 207 -13.04 7.37 -31.73
CA ILE A 207 -11.61 7.15 -32.01
C ILE A 207 -10.83 8.47 -31.94
N GLU A 208 -11.37 9.56 -32.49
CA GLU A 208 -10.76 10.88 -32.37
C GLU A 208 -10.68 11.35 -30.91
N ASN A 209 -11.74 11.15 -30.12
CA ASN A 209 -11.74 11.43 -28.69
C ASN A 209 -10.76 10.53 -27.91
N ALA A 210 -10.65 9.25 -28.30
CA ALA A 210 -9.69 8.33 -27.72
C ALA A 210 -8.25 8.81 -27.93
N ALA A 211 -7.89 9.20 -29.16
CA ALA A 211 -6.56 9.67 -29.52
C ALA A 211 -6.20 11.02 -28.89
N SER A 212 -7.13 11.98 -28.93
CA SER A 212 -6.87 13.37 -28.50
C SER A 212 -6.94 13.59 -26.99
N THR A 213 -7.80 12.84 -26.29
CA THR A 213 -8.16 13.17 -24.90
C THR A 213 -7.98 12.01 -23.94
N GLU A 214 -8.57 10.84 -24.22
CA GLU A 214 -8.55 9.75 -23.25
C GLU A 214 -7.19 9.09 -23.15
N MET A 215 -6.55 8.76 -24.28
CA MET A 215 -5.23 8.12 -24.28
C MET A 215 -4.15 8.97 -23.60
N PRO A 216 -4.02 10.29 -23.87
CA PRO A 216 -3.07 11.13 -23.14
C PRO A 216 -3.34 11.18 -21.63
N LYS A 217 -4.61 11.17 -21.20
CA LYS A 217 -4.97 11.12 -19.77
C LYS A 217 -4.50 9.81 -19.12
N LEU A 218 -4.75 8.67 -19.76
CA LEU A 218 -4.33 7.36 -19.26
C LEU A 218 -2.80 7.23 -19.22
N VAL A 219 -2.10 7.76 -20.23
CA VAL A 219 -0.63 7.80 -20.25
C VAL A 219 -0.06 8.71 -19.15
N ASN A 220 -0.71 9.85 -18.87
CA ASN A 220 -0.32 10.70 -17.76
C ASN A 220 -0.52 10.01 -16.41
N GLU A 221 -1.62 9.26 -16.23
CA GLU A 221 -1.83 8.45 -15.05
C GLU A 221 -0.78 7.33 -14.91
N TYR A 222 -0.44 6.65 -16.00
CA TYR A 222 0.65 5.66 -16.02
C TYR A 222 1.98 6.28 -15.58
N ASN A 223 2.32 7.46 -16.11
CA ASN A 223 3.54 8.17 -15.73
C ASN A 223 3.52 8.58 -14.25
N ASP A 224 2.40 9.04 -13.71
CA ASP A 224 2.30 9.34 -12.28
C ASP A 224 2.49 8.07 -11.43
N ILE A 225 1.86 6.93 -11.79
CA ILE A 225 2.07 5.65 -11.09
C ILE A 225 3.55 5.25 -11.14
N LYS A 226 4.20 5.44 -12.29
CA LYS A 226 5.63 5.17 -12.47
C LYS A 226 6.51 6.01 -11.53
N GLU A 227 6.19 7.29 -11.34
CA GLU A 227 6.91 8.13 -10.37
C GLU A 227 6.72 7.65 -8.93
N TRP A 228 5.51 7.19 -8.57
CA TRP A 228 5.26 6.57 -7.26
C TRP A 228 6.01 5.24 -7.08
N LEU A 229 6.24 4.51 -8.17
CA LEU A 229 7.06 3.30 -8.16
C LEU A 229 8.54 3.63 -7.96
N TYR A 230 9.06 4.67 -8.60
CA TYR A 230 10.44 5.11 -8.35
C TYR A 230 10.66 5.53 -6.91
N LEU A 231 9.67 6.19 -6.28
CA LEU A 231 9.75 6.49 -4.85
C LEU A 231 9.93 5.22 -4.00
N THR A 232 9.24 4.12 -4.31
CA THR A 232 9.44 2.86 -3.57
C THR A 232 10.86 2.32 -3.71
N TRP A 233 11.48 2.50 -4.87
CA TRP A 233 12.88 2.12 -5.12
C TRP A 233 13.85 3.02 -4.34
N ASP A 234 13.63 4.34 -4.36
CA ASP A 234 14.46 5.31 -3.65
C ASP A 234 14.44 5.10 -2.13
N LEU A 235 13.35 4.53 -1.61
CA LEU A 235 13.17 4.17 -0.20
C LEU A 235 13.58 2.72 0.12
N ASP A 236 14.30 2.05 -0.78
CA ASP A 236 14.83 0.68 -0.64
C ASP A 236 13.74 -0.36 -0.33
N HIS A 237 12.55 -0.20 -0.91
CA HIS A 237 11.46 -1.15 -0.79
C HIS A 237 11.59 -2.27 -1.83
N MET A 238 11.60 -3.52 -1.36
CA MET A 238 11.54 -4.68 -2.23
C MET A 238 10.08 -5.02 -2.56
N LEU A 239 9.74 -4.96 -3.85
CA LEU A 239 8.42 -5.28 -4.38
C LEU A 239 8.17 -6.79 -4.42
N GLU A 240 6.91 -7.20 -4.35
CA GLU A 240 6.50 -8.60 -4.47
C GLU A 240 6.20 -8.98 -5.92
N ASP A 241 6.16 -10.28 -6.23
CA ASP A 241 5.88 -10.80 -7.58
C ASP A 241 4.58 -10.23 -8.18
N ASP A 242 3.55 -10.03 -7.35
CA ASP A 242 2.26 -9.52 -7.79
C ASP A 242 2.30 -8.02 -8.14
N ASP A 243 3.22 -7.25 -7.54
CA ASP A 243 3.48 -5.85 -7.91
C ASP A 243 4.08 -5.80 -9.32
N TYR A 244 5.07 -6.64 -9.60
CA TYR A 244 5.70 -6.74 -10.92
C TYR A 244 4.70 -7.16 -12.00
N LYS A 245 3.80 -8.10 -11.72
CA LYS A 245 2.73 -8.49 -12.65
C LYS A 245 1.81 -7.32 -12.96
N ALA A 246 1.42 -6.54 -11.96
CA ALA A 246 0.56 -5.37 -12.15
C ALA A 246 1.25 -4.29 -13.00
N ILE A 247 2.53 -4.03 -12.75
CA ILE A 247 3.35 -3.09 -13.54
C ILE A 247 3.48 -3.57 -14.99
N TYR A 248 3.76 -4.86 -15.19
CA TYR A 248 3.86 -5.45 -16.52
C TYR A 248 2.55 -5.32 -17.28
N ALA A 249 1.43 -5.70 -16.67
CA ALA A 249 0.11 -5.57 -17.29
C ALA A 249 -0.23 -4.13 -17.67
N ALA A 250 0.11 -3.16 -16.83
CA ALA A 250 -0.07 -1.74 -17.16
C ALA A 250 0.84 -1.29 -18.31
N SER A 251 2.05 -1.83 -18.43
CA SER A 251 3.02 -1.47 -19.48
C SER A 251 2.61 -1.86 -20.89
N GLU A 252 1.70 -2.83 -21.03
CA GLU A 252 1.09 -3.26 -22.29
C GLU A 252 0.23 -2.15 -22.93
N TRP A 253 0.09 -0.99 -22.28
CA TRP A 253 -0.66 0.15 -22.81
C TRP A 253 -0.25 0.57 -24.22
N LYS A 254 1.04 0.37 -24.55
CA LYS A 254 1.61 0.68 -25.88
C LYS A 254 0.90 -0.07 -27.00
N ASN A 255 0.43 -1.28 -26.73
CA ASN A 255 -0.32 -2.09 -27.70
C ASN A 255 -1.70 -1.49 -27.98
N TYR A 256 -2.29 -0.73 -27.07
CA TYR A 256 -3.54 0.00 -27.33
C TYR A 256 -3.28 1.26 -28.15
N ALA A 257 -2.16 1.94 -27.95
CA ALA A 257 -1.77 3.09 -28.76
C ALA A 257 -1.62 2.71 -30.25
N THR A 258 -0.96 1.57 -30.53
CA THR A 258 -0.82 1.07 -31.90
C THR A 258 -2.18 0.67 -32.49
N LYS A 259 -3.02 -0.03 -31.72
CA LYS A 259 -4.38 -0.40 -32.17
C LYS A 259 -5.26 0.79 -32.51
N ILE A 260 -5.19 1.88 -31.73
CA ILE A 260 -5.92 3.12 -32.04
C ILE A 260 -5.45 3.69 -33.38
N ALA A 261 -4.13 3.74 -33.60
CA ALA A 261 -3.57 4.25 -34.85
C ALA A 261 -3.92 3.37 -36.07
N ASP A 262 -3.93 2.05 -35.90
CA ASP A 262 -4.30 1.11 -36.98
C ASP A 262 -5.81 1.15 -37.29
N ARG A 263 -6.66 1.38 -36.28
CA ARG A 263 -8.13 1.41 -36.44
C ARG A 263 -8.62 2.51 -37.39
N ASP A 264 -7.86 3.60 -37.54
CA ASP A 264 -8.15 4.64 -38.54
C ASP A 264 -8.09 4.10 -39.98
N ASN A 265 -7.24 3.13 -40.26
CA ASN A 265 -7.21 2.47 -41.56
C ASN A 265 -8.38 1.51 -41.71
N ASP A 266 -8.69 0.73 -40.67
CA ASP A 266 -9.85 -0.17 -40.70
C ASP A 266 -11.18 0.58 -40.87
N LEU A 267 -11.30 1.79 -40.30
CA LEU A 267 -12.47 2.65 -40.47
C LEU A 267 -12.73 2.99 -41.95
N LYS A 268 -11.67 3.17 -42.75
CA LYS A 268 -11.81 3.40 -44.19
C LYS A 268 -12.40 2.18 -44.90
N GLU A 269 -11.97 0.98 -44.51
CA GLU A 269 -12.51 -0.26 -45.04
C GLU A 269 -13.98 -0.46 -44.61
N ASP A 270 -14.29 -0.20 -43.34
CA ASP A 270 -15.65 -0.24 -42.81
C ASP A 270 -16.58 0.77 -43.52
N ARG A 271 -16.09 1.98 -43.82
CA ARG A 271 -16.79 2.99 -44.60
C ARG A 271 -17.09 2.49 -46.02
N MET A 272 -16.08 1.99 -46.74
CA MET A 272 -16.28 1.44 -48.08
C MET A 272 -17.30 0.29 -48.10
N ARG A 273 -17.26 -0.59 -47.08
CA ARG A 273 -18.21 -1.71 -46.92
C ARG A 273 -19.64 -1.22 -46.70
N ILE A 274 -19.86 -0.22 -45.84
CA ILE A 274 -21.19 0.33 -45.56
C ILE A 274 -21.73 1.10 -46.78
N GLU A 275 -20.90 1.94 -47.39
CA GLU A 275 -21.25 2.66 -48.63
C GLU A 275 -21.59 1.69 -49.76
N GLY A 276 -20.83 0.61 -49.94
CA GLY A 276 -21.12 -0.43 -50.93
C GLY A 276 -22.51 -1.05 -50.74
N LYS A 277 -22.87 -1.41 -49.50
CA LYS A 277 -24.22 -1.93 -49.18
C LYS A 277 -25.32 -0.90 -49.46
N LEU A 278 -25.07 0.39 -49.20
CA LEU A 278 -26.02 1.45 -49.51
C LEU A 278 -26.20 1.62 -51.02
N VAL A 279 -25.12 1.53 -51.79
CA VAL A 279 -25.17 1.57 -53.26
C VAL A 279 -25.98 0.39 -53.80
N GLU A 280 -25.71 -0.83 -53.34
CA GLU A 280 -26.47 -2.03 -53.73
C GLU A 280 -27.97 -1.90 -53.42
N ARG A 281 -28.30 -1.36 -52.24
CA ARG A 281 -29.68 -1.15 -51.82
C ARG A 281 -30.37 -0.08 -52.68
N ARG A 282 -29.65 0.99 -53.03
CA ARG A 282 -30.13 2.04 -53.92
C ARG A 282 -30.36 1.51 -55.33
N THR A 283 -29.44 0.71 -55.87
CA THR A 283 -29.60 0.12 -57.22
C THR A 283 -30.79 -0.83 -57.25
N HIS A 284 -30.94 -1.70 -56.23
CA HIS A 284 -32.09 -2.59 -56.12
C HIS A 284 -33.42 -1.81 -56.07
N PHE A 285 -33.48 -0.77 -55.24
CA PHE A 285 -34.67 0.07 -55.15
C PHE A 285 -34.99 0.80 -56.46
N GLN A 286 -33.96 1.26 -57.18
CA GLN A 286 -34.11 1.88 -58.49
C GLN A 286 -34.65 0.88 -59.54
N ASP A 287 -34.18 -0.37 -59.51
CA ASP A 287 -34.66 -1.44 -60.38
C ASP A 287 -36.13 -1.79 -60.08
N GLU A 288 -36.51 -1.85 -58.80
CA GLU A 288 -37.91 -2.03 -58.38
C GLU A 288 -38.81 -0.89 -58.84
N LEU A 289 -38.38 0.37 -58.66
CA LEU A 289 -39.09 1.56 -59.15
C LEU A 289 -39.26 1.52 -60.67
N THR A 290 -38.20 1.19 -61.39
CA THR A 290 -38.24 1.07 -62.86
C THR A 290 -39.18 -0.04 -63.29
N GLY A 291 -39.18 -1.17 -62.57
CA GLY A 291 -40.13 -2.27 -62.75
C GLY A 291 -41.58 -1.84 -62.51
N LEU A 292 -41.85 -1.07 -61.46
CA LEU A 292 -43.17 -0.51 -61.15
C LEU A 292 -43.63 0.48 -62.21
N VAL A 293 -42.75 1.40 -62.64
CA VAL A 293 -43.04 2.36 -63.73
C VAL A 293 -43.39 1.61 -65.01
N ASN A 294 -42.64 0.57 -65.36
CA ASN A 294 -42.95 -0.28 -66.52
C ASN A 294 -44.29 -1.00 -66.39
N LYS A 295 -44.65 -1.49 -65.18
CA LYS A 295 -45.97 -2.08 -64.92
C LYS A 295 -47.10 -1.05 -65.07
N VAL A 296 -46.91 0.18 -64.57
CA VAL A 296 -47.87 1.29 -64.71
C VAL A 296 -47.99 1.74 -66.18
N GLY A 297 -46.89 1.77 -66.94
CA GLY A 297 -46.90 2.02 -68.38
C GLY A 297 -47.73 0.99 -69.15
N LYS A 298 -47.51 -0.31 -68.88
CA LYS A 298 -48.34 -1.40 -69.42
C LYS A 298 -49.82 -1.31 -69.01
N PHE A 299 -50.10 -0.70 -67.86
CA PHE A 299 -51.45 -0.41 -67.38
C PHE A 299 -52.14 0.65 -68.23
N LYS A 300 -51.39 1.67 -68.68
CA LYS A 300 -51.87 2.75 -69.57
C LYS A 300 -52.26 2.22 -70.96
N ASP A 301 -51.57 1.18 -71.43
CA ASP A 301 -51.81 0.56 -72.74
C ASP A 301 -52.96 -0.48 -72.73
N LYS A 302 -53.38 -0.97 -71.55
CA LYS A 302 -54.53 -1.87 -71.40
C LYS A 302 -55.83 -1.07 -71.24
N GLY A 303 -56.36 -0.57 -72.35
CA GLY A 303 -57.62 0.19 -72.42
C GLY A 303 -58.93 -0.59 -72.17
N SER A 304 -58.97 -1.56 -71.24
CA SER A 304 -60.21 -2.28 -70.88
C SER A 304 -60.44 -2.32 -69.37
N VAL A 305 -61.58 -1.75 -68.95
CA VAL A 305 -62.00 -1.54 -67.55
C VAL A 305 -61.98 -2.83 -66.69
N ARG A 306 -62.15 -4.01 -67.29
CA ARG A 306 -62.12 -5.31 -66.58
C ARG A 306 -60.71 -5.77 -66.19
N MET A 307 -59.68 -5.46 -66.98
CA MET A 307 -58.29 -5.80 -66.68
C MET A 307 -57.65 -4.82 -65.68
N LEU A 308 -58.30 -3.67 -65.44
CA LEU A 308 -57.88 -2.66 -64.48
C LEU A 308 -58.09 -3.11 -63.02
N GLU A 309 -59.18 -3.81 -62.72
CA GLU A 309 -59.51 -4.27 -61.36
C GLU A 309 -58.57 -5.38 -60.87
N ASP A 310 -58.28 -6.38 -61.72
CA ASP A 310 -57.36 -7.47 -61.38
C ASP A 310 -55.94 -6.95 -61.12
N CYS A 311 -55.54 -5.99 -61.93
CA CYS A 311 -54.18 -5.46 -61.90
C CYS A 311 -54.04 -4.41 -60.76
N LEU A 312 -55.12 -3.72 -60.35
CA LEU A 312 -55.17 -2.89 -59.13
C LEU A 312 -55.13 -3.74 -57.86
N ASN A 313 -55.80 -4.90 -57.86
CA ASN A 313 -55.76 -5.83 -56.74
C ASN A 313 -54.37 -6.45 -56.56
N GLU A 314 -53.68 -6.78 -57.64
CA GLU A 314 -52.31 -7.30 -57.58
C GLU A 314 -51.31 -6.22 -57.11
N ILE A 315 -51.46 -4.98 -57.57
CA ILE A 315 -50.66 -3.85 -57.07
C ILE A 315 -50.94 -3.60 -55.58
N LYS A 316 -52.20 -3.60 -55.13
CA LYS A 316 -52.54 -3.47 -53.69
C LYS A 316 -51.94 -4.61 -52.86
N LYS A 317 -51.91 -5.83 -53.39
CA LYS A 317 -51.32 -6.99 -52.71
C LYS A 317 -49.79 -6.87 -52.61
N GLN A 318 -49.12 -6.39 -53.67
CA GLN A 318 -47.68 -6.12 -53.65
C GLN A 318 -47.32 -4.92 -52.76
N LEU A 319 -48.17 -3.88 -52.71
CA LEU A 319 -47.98 -2.73 -51.82
C LEU A 319 -48.21 -3.11 -50.36
N ALA A 320 -49.19 -3.98 -50.06
CA ALA A 320 -49.39 -4.55 -48.73
C ALA A 320 -48.24 -5.48 -48.32
N ALA A 321 -47.68 -6.27 -49.25
CA ALA A 321 -46.50 -7.10 -48.98
C ALA A 321 -45.22 -6.26 -48.77
N ALA A 322 -45.03 -5.18 -49.53
CA ALA A 322 -43.92 -4.24 -49.34
C ALA A 322 -44.07 -3.45 -48.03
N MET A 323 -45.28 -3.05 -47.66
CA MET A 323 -45.56 -2.44 -46.35
C MET A 323 -45.41 -3.44 -45.20
N ALA A 324 -45.82 -4.70 -45.38
CA ALA A 324 -45.61 -5.76 -44.39
C ALA A 324 -44.11 -6.05 -44.20
N MET A 325 -43.30 -6.12 -45.26
CA MET A 325 -41.83 -6.26 -45.14
C MET A 325 -41.15 -5.01 -44.56
N ALA A 326 -41.74 -3.82 -44.74
CA ALA A 326 -41.27 -2.61 -44.08
C ALA A 326 -41.60 -2.60 -42.56
N ILE A 327 -42.69 -3.26 -42.14
CA ILE A 327 -43.13 -3.41 -40.74
C ILE A 327 -42.46 -4.61 -40.04
N ASP A 328 -42.18 -5.70 -40.76
CA ASP A 328 -41.44 -6.92 -40.33
C ASP A 328 -39.91 -6.77 -40.47
N SER A 329 -39.43 -5.57 -40.81
CA SER A 329 -38.03 -5.23 -40.52
C SER A 329 -37.84 -5.41 -39.00
N PRO A 330 -36.82 -6.16 -38.51
CA PRO A 330 -36.60 -6.47 -37.09
C PRO A 330 -36.33 -5.27 -36.15
N TRP A 331 -36.70 -4.06 -36.57
CA TRP A 331 -36.37 -2.79 -35.92
C TRP A 331 -37.59 -1.92 -35.60
N SER A 332 -38.84 -2.39 -35.79
CA SER A 332 -40.00 -1.69 -35.22
C SER A 332 -40.19 -1.94 -33.71
N ASP A 333 -39.49 -2.93 -33.13
CA ASP A 333 -39.63 -3.31 -31.71
C ASP A 333 -38.53 -2.74 -30.78
N LYS A 334 -37.80 -1.71 -31.21
CA LYS A 334 -36.80 -0.99 -30.37
C LYS A 334 -36.98 0.52 -30.34
N ARG A 335 -38.23 0.96 -30.27
CA ARG A 335 -38.59 2.28 -29.70
C ARG A 335 -39.58 2.04 -28.57
N SER A 336 -39.06 1.70 -27.40
CA SER A 336 -39.69 1.82 -26.08
C SER A 336 -38.60 2.16 -25.09
#